data_AF-A0A5D8ZFJ2-F1
#
_entry.id   AF-A0A5D8ZFJ2-F1
#
_cell.length_a   1.000
_cell.length_b   1.000
_cell.length_c   1.000
_cell.angle_alpha   90.00
_cell.angle_beta   90.00
_cell.angle_gamma   90.00
#
_symmetry.space_group_name_H-M   'P 1'
#
loop_
_entity.id
_entity.type
_entity.pdbx_description
1 polymer ?
#
loop_
_entity_poly.entity_id
_entity_poly.type
_entity_poly.pdbx_seq_one_letter_code
_entity_poly.pdbx_strand_id
1 'polypeptide(L)'
;MKTKSLPFLLTLFFQLVSTIAFSQKTATLNSLLDKNAEFIFPQTPDKISKALNIKTVFYEDANEEKYAKWPMKTGLELYCSLGKDNAVNEMFFVTSDNKPVVVEGLPFGLIINKSTLQDSKTKFSKYNAKTQKLGAGSEFPGGSKLTFKKGKRYATLFFDHKNLLKSLGLTTELIDPAAN
;
A
#
# COMPACT_ATOMS: atom_id res chain seq x y z
N MET A 1 -52.87 -6.13 17.66
CA MET A 1 -51.95 -6.28 16.50
C MET A 1 -51.00 -5.09 16.50
N LYS A 2 -49.68 -5.34 16.45
CA LYS A 2 -48.60 -4.53 15.81
C LYS A 2 -48.51 -3.04 16.21
N THR A 3 -47.38 -2.42 16.54
CA THR A 3 -46.02 -2.49 16.00
C THR A 3 -45.23 -1.39 16.71
N LYS A 4 -44.15 -1.67 17.45
CA LYS A 4 -43.18 -0.62 17.86
C LYS A 4 -41.71 -1.09 17.92
N SER A 5 -41.35 -2.20 17.28
CA SER A 5 -39.93 -2.64 17.18
C SER A 5 -39.27 -2.27 15.86
N LEU A 6 -40.05 -2.02 14.81
CA LEU A 6 -39.53 -1.85 13.45
C LEU A 6 -38.69 -0.57 13.23
N PRO A 7 -39.04 0.63 13.75
CA PRO A 7 -38.23 1.82 13.50
C PRO A 7 -36.89 1.77 14.25
N PHE A 8 -36.85 1.16 15.43
CA PHE A 8 -35.62 1.05 16.26
C PHE A 8 -34.61 0.06 15.67
N LEU A 9 -35.09 -1.05 15.10
CA LEU A 9 -34.26 -1.98 14.33
C LEU A 9 -33.74 -1.35 13.03
N LEU A 10 -34.54 -0.50 12.36
CA LEU A 10 -34.11 0.19 11.15
C LEU A 10 -33.01 1.23 11.41
N THR A 11 -33.08 2.01 12.50
CA THR A 11 -32.03 2.98 12.84
C THR A 11 -30.71 2.31 13.18
N LEU A 12 -30.74 1.17 13.89
CA LEU A 12 -29.53 0.40 14.19
C LEU A 12 -28.90 -0.16 12.90
N PHE A 13 -29.73 -0.61 11.95
CA PHE A 13 -29.27 -1.12 10.66
C PHE A 13 -28.67 0.00 9.79
N PHE A 14 -29.29 1.19 9.74
CA PHE A 14 -28.75 2.34 9.00
C PHE A 14 -27.45 2.88 9.62
N GLN A 15 -27.28 2.80 10.94
CA GLN A 15 -26.00 3.15 11.59
C GLN A 15 -24.90 2.15 11.25
N LEU A 16 -25.18 0.84 11.18
CA LEU A 16 -24.19 -0.15 10.75
C LEU A 16 -23.79 -0.04 9.27
N VAL A 17 -24.71 0.39 8.40
CA VAL A 17 -24.44 0.56 6.96
C VAL A 17 -23.67 1.84 6.66
N SER A 18 -23.53 2.77 7.61
CA SER A 18 -22.79 4.03 7.38
C SER A 18 -21.25 3.92 7.41
N THR A 19 -20.70 2.72 7.67
CA THR A 19 -19.23 2.48 7.68
C THR A 19 -18.73 1.57 6.55
N ILE A 20 -19.52 1.34 5.49
CA ILE A 20 -18.99 0.72 4.27
C ILE A 20 -18.00 1.68 3.61
N ALA A 21 -16.75 1.62 4.05
CA ALA A 21 -15.63 2.03 3.24
C ALA A 21 -15.69 1.15 1.99
N PHE A 22 -16.15 1.73 0.88
CA PHE A 22 -16.19 1.05 -0.41
C PHE A 22 -14.79 0.56 -0.73
N SER A 23 -14.60 -0.75 -0.60
CA SER A 23 -13.35 -1.40 -0.97
C SER A 23 -13.22 -1.38 -2.49
N GLN A 24 -12.23 -0.66 -2.99
CA GLN A 24 -11.97 -0.62 -4.42
C GLN A 24 -11.05 -1.78 -4.79
N LYS A 25 -11.65 -2.86 -5.31
CA LYS A 25 -10.90 -4.01 -5.80
C LYS A 25 -10.13 -3.62 -7.06
N THR A 26 -8.79 -3.57 -6.97
CA THR A 26 -7.93 -3.24 -8.12
C THR A 26 -7.64 -4.50 -8.96
N ALA A 27 -8.60 -4.94 -9.77
CA ALA A 27 -8.41 -6.11 -10.65
C ALA A 27 -7.19 -5.99 -11.58
N THR A 28 -6.80 -4.76 -11.92
CA THR A 28 -5.63 -4.45 -12.73
C THR A 28 -4.30 -4.74 -12.04
N LEU A 29 -4.20 -4.56 -10.72
CA LEU A 29 -2.96 -4.75 -9.97
C LEU A 29 -2.53 -6.23 -9.94
N ASN A 30 -3.49 -7.15 -9.92
CA ASN A 30 -3.22 -8.60 -9.93
C ASN A 30 -2.37 -9.04 -11.14
N SER A 31 -2.46 -8.34 -12.27
CA SER A 31 -1.66 -8.66 -13.46
C SER A 31 -0.16 -8.34 -13.30
N LEU A 32 0.19 -7.52 -12.30
CA LEU A 32 1.56 -7.19 -11.92
C LEU A 32 2.09 -8.11 -10.81
N LEU A 33 1.27 -9.03 -10.31
CA LEU A 33 1.62 -9.96 -9.25
C LEU A 33 1.85 -11.37 -9.79
N ASP A 34 2.74 -12.12 -9.14
CA ASP A 34 2.95 -13.54 -9.40
C ASP A 34 1.89 -14.41 -8.68
N LYS A 35 1.99 -15.74 -8.85
CA LYS A 35 1.10 -16.72 -8.20
C LYS A 35 1.15 -16.70 -6.65
N ASN A 36 2.19 -16.09 -6.07
CA ASN A 36 2.36 -15.94 -4.63
C ASN A 36 1.89 -14.55 -4.14
N ALA A 37 1.21 -13.79 -5.01
CA ALA A 37 0.81 -12.41 -4.82
C ALA A 37 1.99 -11.45 -4.58
N GLU A 38 3.16 -11.71 -5.16
CA GLU A 38 4.33 -10.83 -5.08
C GLU A 38 4.45 -9.96 -6.33
N PHE A 39 4.86 -8.70 -6.18
CA PHE A 39 5.11 -7.85 -7.35
C PHE A 39 6.24 -8.44 -8.19
N ILE A 40 6.01 -8.59 -9.48
CA ILE A 40 6.97 -9.16 -10.42
C ILE A 40 8.04 -8.10 -10.73
N PHE A 41 9.31 -8.42 -10.53
CA PHE A 41 10.46 -7.58 -10.92
C PHE A 41 11.42 -8.37 -11.84
N PRO A 42 12.24 -7.68 -12.66
CA PRO A 42 12.16 -6.25 -13.00
C PRO A 42 10.96 -5.95 -13.91
N GLN A 43 10.54 -4.68 -13.96
CA GLN A 43 9.51 -4.19 -14.88
C GLN A 43 10.02 -3.02 -15.72
N THR A 44 9.21 -2.60 -16.68
CA THR A 44 9.38 -1.31 -17.37
C THR A 44 8.14 -0.44 -17.19
N PRO A 45 8.28 0.89 -17.30
CA PRO A 45 7.15 1.79 -17.21
C PRO A 45 6.02 1.47 -18.21
N ASP A 46 6.37 1.02 -19.40
CA ASP A 46 5.41 0.63 -20.44
C ASP A 46 4.59 -0.60 -20.06
N LYS A 47 5.24 -1.63 -19.48
CA LYS A 47 4.56 -2.84 -19.02
C LYS A 47 3.57 -2.52 -17.89
N ILE A 48 4.01 -1.69 -16.93
CA ILE A 48 3.17 -1.25 -15.81
C ILE A 48 1.99 -0.42 -16.33
N SER A 49 2.25 0.56 -17.19
CA SER A 49 1.20 1.40 -17.79
C SER A 49 0.15 0.58 -18.54
N LYS A 50 0.61 -0.40 -19.33
CA LYS A 50 -0.28 -1.29 -20.09
C LYS A 50 -1.14 -2.14 -19.16
N ALA A 51 -0.56 -2.69 -18.09
CA ALA A 51 -1.27 -3.50 -17.10
C ALA A 51 -2.31 -2.68 -16.31
N LEU A 52 -1.96 -1.45 -15.95
CA LEU A 52 -2.83 -0.56 -15.19
C LEU A 52 -3.84 0.21 -16.05
N ASN A 53 -3.62 0.26 -17.37
CA ASN A 53 -4.30 1.15 -18.30
C ASN A 53 -4.25 2.62 -17.86
N ILE A 54 -3.06 3.05 -17.41
CA ILE A 54 -2.77 4.40 -16.91
C ILE A 54 -1.47 4.87 -17.54
N LYS A 55 -1.41 6.13 -17.95
CA LYS A 55 -0.17 6.73 -18.47
C LYS A 55 0.83 6.94 -17.33
N THR A 56 2.09 6.57 -17.54
CA THR A 56 3.18 6.97 -16.63
C THR A 56 3.29 8.48 -16.57
N VAL A 57 3.49 9.01 -15.36
CA VAL A 57 3.96 10.37 -15.13
C VAL A 57 5.43 10.28 -14.72
N PHE A 58 6.31 10.84 -15.53
CA PHE A 58 7.74 10.94 -15.23
C PHE A 58 8.03 12.25 -14.51
N TYR A 59 8.95 12.22 -13.55
CA TYR A 59 9.44 13.39 -12.85
C TYR A 59 10.86 13.15 -12.34
N GLU A 60 11.56 14.24 -12.02
CA GLU A 60 12.89 14.22 -11.43
C GLU A 60 12.83 14.90 -10.06
N ASP A 61 13.63 14.43 -9.11
CA ASP A 61 13.83 15.14 -7.84
C ASP A 61 14.95 16.18 -7.94
N ALA A 62 15.25 16.84 -6.82
CA ALA A 62 16.28 17.87 -6.76
C ALA A 62 17.70 17.34 -7.00
N ASN A 63 17.90 16.01 -6.94
CA ASN A 63 19.18 15.33 -7.20
C ASN A 63 19.23 14.75 -8.62
N GLU A 64 18.32 15.14 -9.51
CA GLU A 64 18.18 14.64 -10.88
C GLU A 64 17.87 13.13 -10.97
N GLU A 65 17.44 12.53 -9.84
CA GLU A 65 17.01 11.14 -9.85
C GLU A 65 15.66 11.04 -10.55
N LYS A 66 15.55 10.10 -11.49
CA LYS A 66 14.36 9.92 -12.33
C LYS A 66 13.38 9.00 -11.66
N TYR A 67 12.12 9.40 -11.68
CA TYR A 67 11.02 8.64 -11.11
C TYR A 67 9.89 8.47 -12.11
N ALA A 68 9.10 7.43 -11.87
CA ALA A 68 7.83 7.19 -12.55
C ALA A 68 6.73 7.01 -11.51
N LYS A 69 5.54 7.54 -11.80
CA LYS A 69 4.34 7.28 -11.01
C LYS A 69 3.09 7.02 -11.85
N TRP A 70 2.16 6.27 -11.26
CA TRP A 70 0.86 5.91 -11.82
C TRP A 70 -0.24 6.27 -10.82
N PRO A 71 -0.86 7.45 -10.95
CA PRO A 71 -1.96 7.86 -10.11
C PRO A 71 -3.24 7.13 -10.54
N MET A 72 -3.68 6.15 -9.75
CA MET A 72 -4.90 5.39 -10.04
C MET A 72 -6.13 6.19 -9.64
N LYS A 73 -7.20 6.03 -10.42
CA LYS A 73 -8.53 6.57 -10.07
C LYS A 73 -9.06 6.06 -8.73
N THR A 74 -8.52 4.95 -8.25
CA THR A 74 -8.87 4.36 -6.95
C THR A 74 -8.30 5.10 -5.75
N GLY A 75 -7.48 6.14 -5.98
CA GLY A 75 -6.76 6.85 -4.94
C GLY A 75 -5.46 6.17 -4.51
N LEU A 76 -5.13 5.01 -5.11
CA LEU A 76 -3.80 4.40 -5.01
C LEU A 76 -2.84 5.10 -5.97
N GLU A 77 -1.65 5.42 -5.50
CA GLU A 77 -0.53 5.83 -6.33
C GLU A 77 0.56 4.76 -6.23
N LEU A 78 1.05 4.33 -7.39
CA LEU A 78 2.27 3.55 -7.51
C LEU A 78 3.39 4.49 -7.93
N TYR A 79 4.56 4.38 -7.32
CA TYR A 79 5.74 5.12 -7.76
C TYR A 79 7.03 4.33 -7.54
N CYS A 80 8.08 4.69 -8.26
CA CYS A 80 9.40 4.08 -8.16
C CYS A 80 10.48 5.02 -8.72
N SER A 81 11.72 4.88 -8.23
CA SER A 81 12.89 5.36 -8.97
C SER A 81 13.08 4.51 -10.25
N LEU A 82 13.74 5.11 -11.25
CA LEU A 82 14.11 4.47 -12.50
C LEU A 82 15.60 4.18 -12.48
N GLY A 83 15.93 2.89 -12.48
CA GLY A 83 17.31 2.44 -12.63
C GLY A 83 17.82 2.58 -14.06
N LYS A 84 19.00 1.99 -14.31
CA LYS A 84 19.58 1.91 -15.66
C LYS A 84 18.58 1.36 -16.68
N ASP A 85 18.54 1.96 -17.86
CA ASP A 85 17.64 1.60 -18.97
C ASP A 85 16.14 1.67 -18.58
N ASN A 86 15.79 2.57 -17.65
CA ASN A 86 14.45 2.73 -17.08
C ASN A 86 13.90 1.45 -16.41
N ALA A 87 14.78 0.58 -15.92
CA ALA A 87 14.38 -0.64 -15.23
C ALA A 87 13.75 -0.31 -13.87
N VAL A 88 12.52 -0.77 -13.68
CA VAL A 88 11.81 -0.69 -12.40
C VAL A 88 12.26 -1.86 -11.54
N ASN A 89 13.10 -1.55 -10.56
CA ASN A 89 13.63 -2.51 -9.61
C ASN A 89 13.15 -2.26 -8.19
N GLU A 90 12.21 -1.35 -7.98
CA GLU A 90 11.53 -1.14 -6.71
C GLU A 90 10.12 -0.64 -6.98
N MET A 91 9.26 -0.70 -5.98
CA MET A 91 7.89 -0.20 -6.13
C MET A 91 7.33 0.21 -4.78
N PHE A 92 6.69 1.37 -4.76
CA PHE A 92 6.00 1.91 -3.61
C PHE A 92 4.52 2.05 -3.91
N PHE A 93 3.70 1.81 -2.89
CA PHE A 93 2.26 1.85 -2.94
C PHE A 93 1.78 2.75 -1.80
N VAL A 94 1.07 3.83 -2.13
CA VAL A 94 0.56 4.79 -1.16
C VAL A 94 -0.80 5.30 -1.61
N THR A 95 -1.63 5.79 -0.68
CA THR A 95 -2.83 6.55 -1.06
C THR A 95 -2.49 8.01 -1.30
N SER A 96 -2.94 8.58 -2.41
CA SER A 96 -2.82 10.03 -2.64
C SER A 96 -3.56 10.80 -1.52
N ASP A 97 -2.89 11.81 -0.97
CA ASP A 97 -3.40 12.73 0.05
C ASP A 97 -3.94 12.06 1.34
N ASN A 98 -3.45 10.86 1.70
CA ASN A 98 -3.91 10.12 2.89
C ASN A 98 -5.44 9.93 2.96
N LYS A 99 -6.11 9.88 1.80
CA LYS A 99 -7.56 9.67 1.74
C LYS A 99 -7.92 8.34 2.42
N PRO A 100 -9.03 8.28 3.18
CA PRO A 100 -9.45 7.06 3.89
C PRO A 100 -10.09 6.03 2.96
N VAL A 101 -9.46 5.78 1.79
CA VAL A 101 -9.94 4.81 0.80
C VAL A 101 -9.33 3.44 1.10
N VAL A 102 -10.17 2.41 1.17
CA VAL A 102 -9.71 1.03 1.30
C VAL A 102 -9.33 0.52 -0.08
N VAL A 103 -8.06 0.16 -0.24
CA VAL A 103 -7.52 -0.35 -1.52
C VAL A 103 -7.02 -1.77 -1.35
N GLU A 104 -7.68 -2.70 -2.04
CA GLU A 104 -7.35 -4.13 -2.08
C GLU A 104 -6.46 -4.48 -3.27
N GLY A 105 -5.81 -5.64 -3.18
CA GLY A 105 -5.02 -6.21 -4.28
C GLY A 105 -3.53 -5.90 -4.22
N LEU A 106 -3.04 -5.34 -3.11
CA LEU A 106 -1.61 -5.08 -2.95
C LEU A 106 -0.81 -6.39 -2.88
N PRO A 107 0.52 -6.31 -3.14
CA PRO A 107 1.43 -7.41 -2.87
C PRO A 107 1.25 -8.02 -1.48
N PHE A 108 1.46 -9.33 -1.42
CA PHE A 108 1.21 -10.19 -0.27
C PHE A 108 -0.24 -10.22 0.19
N GLY A 109 -1.20 -9.80 -0.64
CA GLY A 109 -2.61 -9.71 -0.27
C GLY A 109 -2.85 -8.71 0.86
N LEU A 110 -2.09 -7.61 0.87
CA LEU A 110 -2.28 -6.49 1.78
C LEU A 110 -3.39 -5.56 1.28
N ILE A 111 -3.91 -4.74 2.20
CA ILE A 111 -5.00 -3.82 1.93
C ILE A 111 -4.71 -2.49 2.63
N ILE A 112 -4.58 -1.39 1.88
CA ILE A 112 -4.39 -0.06 2.48
C ILE A 112 -5.64 0.32 3.28
N ASN A 113 -5.44 0.98 4.41
CA ASN A 113 -6.46 1.42 5.36
C ASN A 113 -7.29 0.29 5.99
N LYS A 114 -6.84 -0.98 5.88
CA LYS A 114 -7.53 -2.14 6.47
C LYS A 114 -6.59 -3.17 7.08
N SER A 115 -5.46 -3.49 6.43
CA SER A 115 -4.46 -4.41 7.03
C SER A 115 -3.89 -3.80 8.30
N THR A 116 -3.86 -4.57 9.39
CA THR A 116 -3.36 -4.09 10.68
C THR A 116 -1.90 -4.49 10.91
N LEU A 117 -1.21 -3.78 11.81
CA LEU A 117 0.13 -4.14 12.26
C LEU A 117 0.17 -5.55 12.85
N GLN A 118 -0.83 -5.92 13.66
CA GLN A 118 -0.85 -7.22 14.34
C GLN A 118 -1.07 -8.37 13.36
N ASP A 119 -1.97 -8.21 12.39
CA ASP A 119 -2.17 -9.22 11.33
C ASP A 119 -0.91 -9.38 10.49
N SER A 120 -0.25 -8.26 10.18
CA SER A 120 0.98 -8.27 9.39
C SER A 120 2.13 -8.94 10.13
N LYS A 121 2.31 -8.66 11.43
CA LYS A 121 3.30 -9.36 12.28
C LYS A 121 3.07 -10.86 12.29
N THR A 122 1.82 -11.28 12.42
CA THR A 122 1.44 -12.70 12.42
C THR A 122 1.75 -13.33 11.07
N LYS A 123 1.28 -12.71 9.98
CA LYS A 123 1.44 -13.18 8.60
C LYS A 123 2.90 -13.30 8.17
N PHE A 124 3.75 -12.37 8.60
CA PHE A 124 5.15 -12.28 8.18
C PHE A 124 6.15 -12.73 9.25
N SER A 125 5.68 -13.35 10.34
CA SER A 125 6.51 -13.87 11.43
C SER A 125 7.64 -14.79 10.95
N LYS A 126 7.34 -15.68 10.00
CA LYS A 126 8.31 -16.60 9.36
C LYS A 126 9.45 -15.91 8.59
N TYR A 127 9.34 -14.60 8.34
CA TYR A 127 10.36 -13.79 7.66
C TYR A 127 11.15 -12.90 8.62
N ASN A 128 11.16 -13.23 9.91
CA ASN A 128 11.85 -12.46 10.96
C ASN A 128 11.49 -10.96 10.92
N ALA A 129 10.19 -10.67 10.75
CA ALA A 129 9.70 -9.32 10.62
C ALA A 129 10.04 -8.46 11.86
N LYS A 130 10.67 -7.31 11.62
CA LYS A 130 11.06 -6.34 12.66
C LYS A 130 10.07 -5.19 12.70
N THR A 131 9.65 -4.80 13.90
CA THR A 131 8.79 -3.63 14.11
C THR A 131 9.58 -2.51 14.75
N GLN A 132 9.43 -1.28 14.27
CA GLN A 132 10.01 -0.07 14.81
C GLN A 132 8.91 0.98 15.01
N LYS A 133 8.92 1.71 16.14
CA LYS A 133 8.03 2.85 16.35
C LYS A 133 8.49 4.05 15.54
N LEU A 134 7.54 4.77 14.95
CA LEU A 134 7.81 5.97 14.18
C LEU A 134 7.83 7.20 15.08
N GLY A 135 8.83 8.07 14.89
CA GLY A 135 8.98 9.32 15.63
C GLY A 135 7.98 10.39 15.21
N ALA A 136 7.92 11.48 15.98
CA ALA A 136 6.99 12.58 15.76
C ALA A 136 7.20 13.33 14.42
N GLY A 137 8.42 13.33 13.88
CA GLY A 137 8.75 13.96 12.59
C GLY A 137 8.60 13.04 11.37
N SER A 138 8.06 11.83 11.53
CA SER A 138 7.83 10.92 10.40
C SER A 138 6.56 11.25 9.63
N GLU A 139 6.38 10.65 8.44
CA GLU A 139 5.13 10.76 7.66
C GLU A 139 3.91 10.25 8.45
N PHE A 140 4.10 9.28 9.35
CA PHE A 140 3.03 8.72 10.20
C PHE A 140 3.40 8.81 11.70
N PRO A 141 3.31 10.01 12.31
CA PRO A 141 3.67 10.21 13.71
C PRO A 141 2.90 9.29 14.66
N GLY A 142 3.61 8.69 15.62
CA GLY A 142 3.05 7.72 16.56
C GLY A 142 2.71 6.35 15.95
N GLY A 143 2.93 6.20 14.65
CA GLY A 143 2.72 4.98 13.89
C GLY A 143 3.82 3.94 14.10
N SER A 144 3.91 2.99 13.17
CA SER A 144 4.90 1.91 13.23
C SER A 144 5.37 1.51 11.83
N LYS A 145 6.62 1.09 11.73
CA LYS A 145 7.23 0.49 10.54
C LYS A 145 7.43 -1.00 10.79
N LEU A 146 6.94 -1.85 9.90
CA LEU A 146 7.26 -3.28 9.87
C LEU A 146 8.13 -3.57 8.66
N THR A 147 9.28 -4.21 8.88
CA THR A 147 10.19 -4.58 7.80
C THR A 147 10.47 -6.07 7.84
N PHE A 148 10.39 -6.73 6.69
CA PHE A 148 10.77 -8.14 6.55
C PHE A 148 11.47 -8.38 5.21
N LYS A 149 12.23 -9.46 5.11
CA LYS A 149 12.90 -9.87 3.88
C LYS A 149 12.29 -11.15 3.36
N LYS A 150 11.91 -11.17 2.08
CA LYS A 150 11.46 -12.37 1.38
C LYS A 150 12.23 -12.51 0.07
N GLY A 151 12.99 -13.60 -0.04
CA GLY A 151 13.93 -13.78 -1.15
C GLY A 151 14.96 -12.64 -1.22
N LYS A 152 15.06 -12.01 -2.39
CA LYS A 152 16.01 -10.90 -2.64
C LYS A 152 15.46 -9.52 -2.24
N ARG A 153 14.21 -9.43 -1.77
CA ARG A 153 13.52 -8.15 -1.56
C ARG A 153 13.22 -7.89 -0.10
N TYR A 154 13.38 -6.64 0.30
CA TYR A 154 12.81 -6.11 1.52
C TYR A 154 11.42 -5.56 1.24
N ALA A 155 10.51 -5.81 2.16
CA ALA A 155 9.22 -5.16 2.23
C ALA A 155 9.18 -4.28 3.47
N THR A 156 8.82 -3.01 3.28
CA THR A 156 8.64 -2.03 4.35
C THR A 156 7.21 -1.58 4.37
N LEU A 157 6.51 -1.82 5.48
CA LEU A 157 5.11 -1.45 5.69
C LEU A 157 5.06 -0.30 6.70
N PHE A 158 4.35 0.78 6.36
CA PHE A 158 4.10 1.87 7.31
C PHE A 158 2.65 1.84 7.77
N PHE A 159 2.47 1.96 9.09
CA PHE A 159 1.18 1.98 9.76
C PHE A 159 1.02 3.30 10.51
N ASP A 160 -0.21 3.84 10.52
CA ASP A 160 -0.55 5.03 11.31
C ASP A 160 -0.66 4.72 12.81
N HIS A 161 -0.99 5.74 13.61
CA HIS A 161 -1.23 5.60 15.07
C HIS A 161 -2.40 4.66 15.41
N LYS A 162 -3.30 4.39 14.45
CA LYS A 162 -4.39 3.41 14.58
C LYS A 162 -3.97 2.00 14.16
N ASN A 163 -2.67 1.81 13.84
CA ASN A 163 -2.08 0.59 13.35
C ASN A 163 -2.66 0.10 12.01
N LEU A 164 -3.18 1.01 11.18
CA LEU A 164 -3.68 0.69 9.84
C LEU A 164 -2.59 0.96 8.80
N LEU A 165 -2.43 0.02 7.85
CA LEU A 165 -1.46 0.12 6.76
C LEU A 165 -1.76 1.36 5.91
N LYS A 166 -0.73 2.18 5.66
CA LYS A 166 -0.81 3.39 4.83
C LYS A 166 0.04 3.30 3.57
N SER A 167 1.19 2.65 3.67
CA SER A 167 2.05 2.43 2.52
C SER A 167 2.85 1.12 2.61
N LEU A 168 3.26 0.65 1.43
CA LEU A 168 4.11 -0.52 1.21
C LEU A 168 5.23 -0.11 0.26
N GLY A 169 6.48 -0.38 0.64
CA GLY A 169 7.65 -0.28 -0.24
C GLY A 169 8.29 -1.64 -0.46
N LEU A 170 8.73 -1.89 -1.69
CA LEU A 170 9.44 -3.11 -2.12
C LEU A 170 10.78 -2.74 -2.74
N THR A 171 11.88 -3.06 -2.06
CA THR A 171 13.23 -2.63 -2.44
C THR A 171 14.22 -3.79 -2.41
N THR A 172 15.39 -3.64 -3.04
CA THR A 172 16.49 -4.61 -2.94
C THR A 172 17.33 -4.41 -1.68
N GLU A 173 17.30 -3.20 -1.12
CA GLU A 173 18.09 -2.77 0.02
C GLU A 173 17.20 -2.12 1.09
N LEU A 174 17.67 -2.12 2.34
CA LEU A 174 16.98 -1.38 3.40
C LEU A 174 17.24 0.10 3.19
N ILE A 175 16.17 0.88 2.97
CA ILE A 175 16.27 2.33 3.02
C ILE A 175 16.42 2.71 4.50
N ASP A 176 17.63 3.09 4.90
CA ASP A 176 17.90 3.64 6.22
C ASP A 176 17.36 5.08 6.27
N PRO A 177 16.50 5.45 7.24
CA PRO A 177 16.08 6.83 7.43
C PRO A 177 17.24 7.83 7.60
N ALA A 178 18.45 7.37 7.95
CA ALA A 178 19.63 8.20 8.13
C ALA A 178 20.42 8.50 6.84
N ALA A 179 19.94 8.04 5.68
CA ALA A 179 20.65 8.20 4.41
C ALA A 179 20.32 9.49 3.62
N ASN A 180 19.43 10.35 4.13
CA ASN A 180 19.11 11.67 3.55
C ASN A 180 19.27 12.79 4.58
#